data_AF-A0A6J6WCN3-F1
#
_entry.id   AF-A0A6J6WCN3-F1
#
_cell.length_a   1.000
_cell.length_b   1.000
_cell.length_c   1.000
_cell.angle_alpha   90.00
_cell.angle_beta   90.00
_cell.angle_gamma   90.00
#
_symmetry.space_group_name_H-M   'P 1'
#
loop_
_entity.id
_entity.type
_entity.pdbx_description
1 polymer ?
#
loop_
_entity_poly.entity_id
_entity_poly.type
_entity_poly.pdbx_seq_one_letter_code
_entity_poly.pdbx_strand_id
1 'polypeptide(L)'
;MSDVSNYGENAPRIRRSTATSPFGASKREGHDASAFYARFRTPDISADETLADPLTVDPVRNQIFVGDSRYMSRIPDNSVGLVVTSPPYFAGKAYEEALGEGHIPADYVEYLEMLTEVFAECKRVLEPGGRIVVNVANLGRRPFRSLASDITSILQDELGYLLRGEVVWLKQRGSSGSCAWGSFRSPTNPVLRDTTERLIMASKGRFDRAIVPAKRAKRGLPSVSTSTSDEFIEATIDVWEIQPESATRVNHPAPFPVTLAERCIDLYSFKGDLILDPFMGSGSTALAASRLSRSFVGFDTDENYVERAMQRVAKDGEPRTGIETRSIRDVVEEILTLNHFHKIVWGQKVLTGFEIAGKAIRPDGRSILFDIAGGLTNVRPGLSRGDLLWRAIGRAAVVTEVFPGERLVVFTSGLPEKLSGGNALSAVVGPGMPITAVIDVSDFESARHHPVLGD
;
A
#
# COMPACT_ATOMS: atom_id res chain seq x y z
N MET A 1 51.50 46.31 -14.07
CA MET A 1 51.88 45.71 -15.36
C MET A 1 52.02 44.21 -15.15
N SER A 2 51.22 43.45 -15.88
CA SER A 2 51.41 42.03 -16.31
C SER A 2 51.84 40.98 -15.26
N ASP A 3 50.85 40.22 -14.80
CA ASP A 3 50.63 38.78 -15.10
C ASP A 3 51.85 37.89 -15.46
N VAL A 4 51.99 36.73 -14.78
CA VAL A 4 51.86 35.35 -15.34
C VAL A 4 52.15 34.30 -14.24
N SER A 5 51.07 33.67 -13.77
CA SER A 5 50.79 32.24 -13.48
C SER A 5 51.89 31.20 -13.07
N ASN A 6 51.62 30.45 -11.97
CA ASN A 6 50.97 29.10 -11.94
C ASN A 6 51.64 27.95 -11.14
N TYR A 7 50.72 27.14 -10.58
CA TYR A 7 50.79 25.74 -10.09
C TYR A 7 51.26 25.40 -8.66
N GLY A 8 50.29 24.90 -7.86
CA GLY A 8 50.47 24.19 -6.60
C GLY A 8 49.14 23.52 -6.17
N GLU A 9 49.03 22.24 -6.48
CA GLU A 9 47.98 21.23 -6.27
C GLU A 9 46.95 21.39 -5.12
N ASN A 10 45.67 21.15 -5.45
CA ASN A 10 44.56 21.00 -4.50
C ASN A 10 44.55 19.59 -3.87
N ALA A 11 44.83 19.50 -2.57
CA ALA A 11 44.52 18.31 -1.77
C ALA A 11 43.02 18.26 -1.40
N PRO A 12 42.36 17.08 -1.41
CA PRO A 12 40.95 16.97 -1.08
C PRO A 12 40.71 17.14 0.43
N ARG A 13 39.79 18.04 0.78
CA ARG A 13 39.31 18.27 2.16
C ARG A 13 38.57 17.03 2.69
N ILE A 14 39.20 16.30 3.62
CA ILE A 14 38.54 15.27 4.42
C ILE A 14 37.53 15.96 5.37
N ARG A 15 36.23 15.77 5.14
CA ARG A 15 35.19 16.16 6.10
C ARG A 15 35.25 15.24 7.32
N ARG A 16 35.63 15.78 8.48
CA ARG A 16 35.49 15.08 9.77
C ARG A 16 34.00 14.82 10.05
N SER A 17 33.63 13.56 10.24
CA SER A 17 32.31 13.15 10.73
C SER A 17 32.19 13.46 12.22
N THR A 18 31.19 14.24 12.60
CA THR A 18 30.83 14.47 14.01
C THR A 18 30.18 13.24 14.63
N ALA A 19 30.50 13.00 15.91
CA ALA A 19 30.01 11.88 16.70
C ALA A 19 28.49 11.99 17.01
N THR A 20 27.89 10.83 17.24
CA THR A 20 26.45 10.55 17.38
C THR A 20 25.76 11.25 18.55
N SER A 21 24.51 11.70 18.34
CA SER A 21 23.48 11.69 19.40
C SER A 21 22.56 10.46 19.23
N PRO A 22 21.90 9.99 20.28
CA PRO A 22 21.04 8.81 20.23
C PRO A 22 19.71 9.12 19.53
N PHE A 23 19.23 8.10 18.80
CA PHE A 23 17.88 7.87 18.25
C PHE A 23 16.91 9.05 18.13
N GLY A 24 16.52 9.35 16.88
CA GLY A 24 15.43 10.26 16.53
C GLY A 24 15.91 11.59 15.94
N ALA A 25 16.66 11.54 14.82
CA ALA A 25 16.96 12.74 14.04
C ALA A 25 15.86 12.98 12.99
N SER A 26 15.21 14.15 13.03
CA SER A 26 14.13 14.55 12.12
C SER A 26 14.60 15.15 10.78
N LYS A 27 15.89 15.04 10.46
CA LYS A 27 16.47 15.52 9.20
C LYS A 27 17.12 14.36 8.45
N ARG A 28 17.00 14.36 7.11
CA ARG A 28 17.76 13.47 6.21
C ARG A 28 19.25 13.78 6.31
N GLU A 29 19.87 13.35 7.39
CA GLU A 29 21.32 13.27 7.54
C GLU A 29 21.71 11.86 7.08
N GLY A 30 22.54 11.77 6.04
CA GLY A 30 23.08 10.49 5.59
C GLY A 30 24.03 9.97 6.67
N HIS A 31 23.55 9.04 7.49
CA HIS A 31 24.39 8.36 8.46
C HIS A 31 25.20 7.27 7.77
N ASP A 32 26.51 7.25 7.98
CA ASP A 32 27.35 6.12 7.60
C ASP A 32 27.07 4.94 8.55
N ALA A 33 26.21 4.03 8.11
CA ALA A 33 25.85 2.82 8.84
C ALA A 33 26.75 1.61 8.53
N SER A 34 27.86 1.81 7.80
CA SER A 34 28.70 0.71 7.30
C SER A 34 29.20 -0.23 8.40
N ALA A 35 29.56 0.32 9.58
CA ALA A 35 30.00 -0.47 10.72
C ALA A 35 28.91 -1.38 11.32
N PHE A 36 27.63 -0.97 11.25
CA PHE A 36 26.50 -1.81 11.68
C PHE A 36 26.26 -2.95 10.68
N TYR A 37 26.24 -2.64 9.39
CA TYR A 37 25.99 -3.63 8.34
C TYR A 37 27.15 -4.62 8.14
N ALA A 38 28.40 -4.23 8.44
CA ALA A 38 29.57 -5.12 8.40
C ALA A 38 29.48 -6.33 9.36
N ARG A 39 28.54 -6.31 10.31
CA ARG A 39 28.28 -7.43 11.23
C ARG A 39 27.40 -8.52 10.63
N PHE A 40 26.77 -8.26 9.49
CA PHE A 40 25.93 -9.20 8.78
C PHE A 40 26.63 -9.67 7.51
N ARG A 41 26.37 -10.91 7.09
CA ARG A 41 26.78 -11.35 5.74
C ARG A 41 26.02 -10.49 4.74
N THR A 42 26.73 -9.63 4.01
CA THR A 42 26.11 -8.80 2.98
C THR A 42 25.49 -9.72 1.93
N PRO A 43 24.19 -9.57 1.61
CA PRO A 43 23.60 -10.35 0.54
C PRO A 43 24.30 -10.04 -0.79
N ASP A 44 24.46 -11.06 -1.63
CA ASP A 44 25.01 -10.87 -2.97
C ASP A 44 24.01 -10.08 -3.82
N ILE A 45 24.43 -8.93 -4.32
CA ILE A 45 23.60 -8.04 -5.14
C ILE A 45 23.94 -8.27 -6.60
N SER A 46 22.99 -8.86 -7.32
CA SER A 46 23.12 -9.15 -8.74
C SER A 46 23.21 -7.88 -9.58
N ALA A 47 24.11 -7.90 -10.56
CA ALA A 47 24.22 -6.88 -11.60
C ALA A 47 23.36 -7.19 -12.85
N ASP A 48 22.51 -8.23 -12.81
CA ASP A 48 21.64 -8.60 -13.92
C ASP A 48 20.68 -7.46 -14.28
N GLU A 49 20.63 -7.14 -15.58
CA GLU A 49 19.74 -6.15 -16.19
C GLU A 49 18.91 -6.76 -17.34
N THR A 50 18.88 -8.09 -17.45
CA THR A 50 18.17 -8.82 -18.49
C THR A 50 16.67 -8.77 -18.23
N LEU A 51 15.90 -8.34 -19.23
CA LEU A 51 14.44 -8.37 -19.22
C LEU A 51 13.92 -9.12 -20.43
N ALA A 52 12.74 -9.73 -20.29
CA ALA A 52 12.02 -10.30 -21.42
C ALA A 52 11.71 -9.23 -22.47
N ASP A 53 11.68 -9.66 -23.74
CA ASP A 53 11.16 -8.84 -24.83
C ASP A 53 9.64 -8.66 -24.65
N PRO A 54 9.09 -7.43 -24.62
CA PRO A 54 7.66 -7.19 -24.52
C PRO A 54 6.80 -8.04 -25.45
N LEU A 55 7.26 -8.29 -26.69
CA LEU A 55 6.52 -9.10 -27.68
C LEU A 55 6.35 -10.55 -27.23
N THR A 56 7.27 -11.07 -26.43
CA THR A 56 7.17 -12.42 -25.86
C THR A 56 6.26 -12.48 -24.63
N VAL A 57 6.01 -11.34 -23.99
CA VAL A 57 5.16 -11.20 -22.79
C VAL A 57 3.70 -10.95 -23.17
N ASP A 58 3.45 -10.25 -24.28
CA ASP A 58 2.10 -9.87 -24.69
C ASP A 58 1.08 -11.03 -24.78
N PRO A 59 1.43 -12.24 -25.27
CA PRO A 59 0.50 -13.36 -25.33
C PRO A 59 -0.03 -13.85 -23.97
N VAL A 60 0.68 -13.57 -22.87
CA VAL A 60 0.29 -14.01 -21.53
C VAL A 60 -0.37 -12.90 -20.70
N ARG A 61 -0.46 -11.68 -21.24
CA ARG A 61 -1.10 -10.56 -20.55
C ARG A 61 -2.60 -10.79 -20.40
N ASN A 62 -3.09 -10.47 -19.20
CA ASN A 62 -4.49 -10.56 -18.80
C ASN A 62 -5.07 -11.98 -18.95
N GLN A 63 -4.23 -13.00 -18.72
CA GLN A 63 -4.61 -14.40 -18.78
C GLN A 63 -4.62 -15.01 -17.38
N ILE A 64 -5.57 -15.91 -17.14
CA ILE A 64 -5.57 -16.80 -15.97
C ILE A 64 -5.62 -18.21 -16.52
N PHE A 65 -4.61 -19.02 -16.19
CA PHE A 65 -4.48 -20.38 -16.69
C PHE A 65 -4.99 -21.38 -15.68
N VAL A 66 -5.77 -22.36 -16.14
CA VAL A 66 -6.06 -23.56 -15.36
C VAL A 66 -4.81 -24.43 -15.36
N GLY A 67 -4.20 -24.63 -14.20
CA GLY A 67 -3.00 -25.44 -14.07
C GLY A 67 -2.19 -25.21 -12.81
N ASP A 68 -1.21 -26.08 -12.62
CA ASP A 68 -0.30 -26.07 -11.48
C ASP A 68 0.82 -25.02 -11.67
N SER A 69 0.91 -24.07 -10.74
CA SER A 69 1.86 -22.95 -10.77
C SER A 69 3.31 -23.36 -10.52
N ARG A 70 3.58 -24.62 -10.18
CA ARG A 70 4.95 -25.19 -10.20
C ARG A 70 5.52 -25.31 -11.62
N TYR A 71 4.68 -25.16 -12.65
CA TYR A 71 5.07 -25.30 -14.05
C TYR A 71 4.65 -24.10 -14.90
N MET A 72 5.34 -22.95 -14.75
CA MET A 72 5.02 -21.71 -15.49
C MET A 72 5.79 -21.59 -16.81
N SER A 73 6.01 -22.69 -17.54
CA SER A 73 6.82 -22.73 -18.78
C SER A 73 6.37 -21.76 -19.87
N ARG A 74 5.08 -21.37 -19.85
CA ARG A 74 4.50 -20.38 -20.78
C ARG A 74 4.90 -18.94 -20.46
N ILE A 75 5.36 -18.68 -19.25
CA ILE A 75 5.74 -17.34 -18.78
C ILE A 75 7.25 -17.16 -19.02
N PRO A 76 7.67 -16.18 -19.84
CA PRO A 76 9.08 -15.93 -20.09
C PRO A 76 9.85 -15.56 -18.81
N ASP A 77 11.11 -15.94 -18.74
CA ASP A 77 12.04 -15.48 -17.70
C ASP A 77 12.10 -13.95 -17.69
N ASN A 78 12.26 -13.34 -16.51
CA ASN A 78 12.43 -11.89 -16.36
C ASN A 78 11.34 -11.02 -17.02
N SER A 79 10.09 -11.49 -17.03
CA SER A 79 8.93 -10.80 -17.64
C SER A 79 7.96 -10.17 -16.63
N VAL A 80 7.97 -10.63 -15.38
CA VAL A 80 7.03 -10.22 -14.33
C VAL A 80 7.62 -9.09 -13.51
N GLY A 81 6.86 -8.00 -13.35
CA GLY A 81 7.28 -6.86 -12.53
C GLY A 81 7.10 -7.12 -11.04
N LEU A 82 6.02 -7.78 -10.65
CA LEU A 82 5.65 -8.02 -9.25
C LEU A 82 4.83 -9.30 -9.13
N VAL A 83 5.10 -10.08 -8.09
CA VAL A 83 4.23 -11.17 -7.62
C VAL A 83 3.47 -10.67 -6.40
N VAL A 84 2.14 -10.80 -6.40
CA VAL A 84 1.29 -10.58 -5.22
C VAL A 84 0.39 -11.79 -5.09
N THR A 85 0.46 -12.47 -3.95
CA THR A 85 -0.23 -13.74 -3.79
C THR A 85 -0.57 -14.07 -2.35
N SER A 86 -1.46 -15.02 -2.17
CA SER A 86 -1.85 -15.60 -0.89
C SER A 86 -1.99 -17.12 -1.08
N PRO A 87 -0.97 -17.92 -0.70
CA PRO A 87 -1.04 -19.36 -0.88
C PRO A 87 -2.18 -19.99 -0.08
N PRO A 88 -2.66 -21.19 -0.46
CA PRO A 88 -3.63 -21.93 0.34
C PRO A 88 -3.08 -22.18 1.75
N TYR A 89 -3.85 -21.88 2.78
CA TYR A 89 -3.45 -22.09 4.18
C TYR A 89 -3.64 -23.56 4.55
N PHE A 90 -2.60 -24.19 5.11
CA PHE A 90 -2.66 -25.56 5.64
C PHE A 90 -3.46 -25.61 6.96
N ALA A 91 -4.75 -25.27 6.88
CA ALA A 91 -5.66 -25.13 8.02
C ALA A 91 -6.47 -26.41 8.32
N GLY A 92 -6.26 -27.49 7.54
CA GLY A 92 -6.85 -28.82 7.72
C GLY A 92 -8.15 -29.07 6.95
N LYS A 93 -8.66 -30.31 7.04
CA LYS A 93 -9.73 -30.91 6.23
C LYS A 93 -10.99 -30.07 5.97
N ALA A 94 -11.45 -29.24 6.92
CA ALA A 94 -12.65 -28.42 6.72
C ALA A 94 -12.44 -27.20 5.82
N TYR A 95 -11.22 -26.66 5.76
CA TYR A 95 -10.84 -25.59 4.83
C TYR A 95 -10.56 -26.16 3.43
N GLU A 96 -10.00 -27.37 3.39
CA GLU A 96 -9.73 -28.16 2.18
C GLU A 96 -11.02 -28.66 1.51
N GLU A 97 -12.01 -29.15 2.28
CA GLU A 97 -13.35 -29.51 1.77
C GLU A 97 -14.07 -28.32 1.10
N ALA A 98 -13.78 -27.08 1.53
CA ALA A 98 -14.33 -25.86 0.94
C ALA A 98 -13.56 -25.36 -0.30
N LEU A 99 -12.31 -25.79 -0.50
CA LEU A 99 -11.44 -25.42 -1.63
C LEU A 99 -11.49 -26.42 -2.80
N GLY A 100 -12.18 -27.56 -2.63
CA GLY A 100 -12.27 -28.61 -3.63
C GLY A 100 -11.15 -29.64 -3.49
N GLU A 101 -11.47 -30.92 -3.73
CA GLU A 101 -10.49 -32.01 -3.73
C GLU A 101 -9.49 -31.83 -4.89
N GLY A 102 -8.29 -31.34 -4.60
CA GLY A 102 -7.21 -31.24 -5.58
C GLY A 102 -5.86 -31.00 -4.92
N HIS A 103 -4.89 -31.87 -5.20
CA HIS A 103 -3.42 -31.73 -5.00
C HIS A 103 -2.86 -30.94 -3.79
N ILE A 104 -3.61 -30.81 -2.69
CA ILE A 104 -3.07 -30.24 -1.45
C ILE A 104 -2.17 -31.31 -0.81
N PRO A 105 -0.93 -30.97 -0.45
CA PRO A 105 0.02 -31.94 0.10
C PRO A 105 -0.49 -32.60 1.38
N ALA A 106 -0.14 -33.87 1.58
CA ALA A 106 -0.72 -34.71 2.63
C ALA A 106 -0.20 -34.33 4.03
N ASP A 107 0.96 -33.68 4.09
CA ASP A 107 1.53 -33.14 5.32
C ASP A 107 2.15 -31.74 5.13
N TYR A 108 2.55 -31.15 6.27
CA TYR A 108 3.06 -29.79 6.31
C TYR A 108 4.42 -29.63 5.60
N VAL A 109 5.24 -30.69 5.54
CA VAL A 109 6.56 -30.62 4.89
C VAL A 109 6.37 -30.58 3.39
N GLU A 110 5.56 -31.47 2.84
CA GLU A 110 5.24 -31.47 1.41
C GLU A 110 4.55 -30.14 0.99
N TYR A 111 3.79 -29.51 1.89
CA TYR A 111 3.24 -28.17 1.69
C TYR A 111 4.32 -27.09 1.54
N LEU A 112 5.34 -27.08 2.41
CA LEU A 112 6.45 -26.15 2.30
C LEU A 112 7.31 -26.41 1.05
N GLU A 113 7.48 -27.68 0.66
CA GLU A 113 8.17 -28.06 -0.59
C GLU A 113 7.43 -27.51 -1.81
N MET A 114 6.10 -27.68 -1.88
CA MET A 114 5.28 -27.10 -2.95
C MET A 114 5.43 -25.58 -3.03
N LEU A 115 5.39 -24.88 -1.89
CA LEU A 115 5.60 -23.43 -1.87
C LEU A 115 7.00 -23.03 -2.34
N THR A 116 8.01 -23.80 -1.98
CA THR A 116 9.40 -23.58 -2.42
C THR A 116 9.52 -23.71 -3.94
N GLU A 117 8.91 -24.73 -4.53
CA GLU A 117 8.87 -24.94 -5.98
C GLU A 117 8.15 -23.78 -6.71
N VAL A 118 6.98 -23.36 -6.20
CA VAL A 118 6.22 -22.24 -6.78
C VAL A 118 7.02 -20.93 -6.67
N PHE A 119 7.63 -20.64 -5.52
CA PHE A 119 8.41 -19.42 -5.33
C PHE A 119 9.72 -19.42 -6.13
N ALA A 120 10.26 -20.60 -6.46
CA ALA A 120 11.37 -20.74 -7.41
C ALA A 120 10.94 -20.35 -8.83
N GLU A 121 9.76 -20.80 -9.29
CA GLU A 121 9.19 -20.37 -10.57
C GLU A 121 8.88 -18.86 -10.58
N CYS A 122 8.32 -18.32 -9.49
CA CYS A 122 8.18 -16.88 -9.32
C CYS A 122 9.53 -16.16 -9.45
N LYS A 123 10.61 -16.74 -8.90
CA LYS A 123 11.95 -16.14 -9.00
C LYS A 123 12.43 -16.14 -10.43
N ARG A 124 12.20 -17.22 -11.18
CA ARG A 124 12.58 -17.32 -12.60
C ARG A 124 11.91 -16.22 -13.43
N VAL A 125 10.60 -16.06 -13.31
CA VAL A 125 9.81 -15.13 -14.14
C VAL A 125 9.92 -13.66 -13.71
N LEU A 126 10.24 -13.37 -12.45
CA LEU A 126 10.45 -11.99 -11.99
C LEU A 126 11.63 -11.33 -12.71
N GLU A 127 11.48 -10.08 -13.16
CA GLU A 127 12.63 -9.29 -13.64
C GLU A 127 13.65 -9.06 -12.50
N PRO A 128 14.94 -8.81 -12.80
CA PRO A 128 15.90 -8.44 -11.77
C PRO A 128 15.47 -7.13 -11.08
N GLY A 129 15.38 -7.17 -9.75
CA GLY A 129 14.77 -6.07 -8.99
C GLY A 129 13.24 -6.09 -8.93
N GLY A 130 12.61 -7.09 -9.55
CA GLY A 130 11.22 -7.48 -9.34
C GLY A 130 11.01 -7.98 -7.91
N ARG A 131 9.77 -7.90 -7.46
CA ARG A 131 9.40 -8.09 -6.06
C ARG A 131 8.34 -9.18 -5.92
N ILE A 132 8.35 -9.86 -4.79
CA ILE A 132 7.31 -10.80 -4.38
C ILE A 132 6.73 -10.33 -3.06
N VAL A 133 5.41 -10.39 -2.95
CA VAL A 133 4.64 -10.12 -1.74
C VAL A 133 3.74 -11.31 -1.46
N VAL A 134 3.97 -11.99 -0.34
CA VAL A 134 3.21 -13.19 0.05
C VAL A 134 2.40 -12.87 1.30
N ASN A 135 1.07 -12.89 1.19
CA ASN A 135 0.16 -12.77 2.33
C ASN A 135 -0.05 -14.14 2.98
N VAL A 136 0.17 -14.25 4.29
CA VAL A 136 -0.06 -15.47 5.05
C VAL A 136 -0.63 -15.21 6.44
N ALA A 137 -1.49 -16.14 6.86
CA ALA A 137 -1.92 -16.27 8.24
C ALA A 137 -1.10 -17.34 8.97
N ASN A 138 -0.79 -17.11 10.25
CA ASN A 138 -0.20 -18.14 11.08
C ASN A 138 -1.22 -19.26 11.36
N LEU A 139 -0.73 -20.49 11.49
CA LEU A 139 -1.54 -21.69 11.50
C LEU A 139 -1.65 -22.28 12.90
N GLY A 140 -2.82 -22.82 13.21
CA GLY A 140 -3.05 -23.59 14.42
C GLY A 140 -2.91 -22.80 15.72
N ARG A 141 -3.30 -23.44 16.81
CA ARG A 141 -3.15 -22.92 18.19
C ARG A 141 -2.43 -23.91 19.10
N ARG A 142 -2.55 -25.20 18.78
CA ARG A 142 -1.94 -26.33 19.50
C ARG A 142 -1.63 -27.46 18.50
N PRO A 143 -0.47 -27.42 17.81
CA PRO A 143 0.59 -26.42 17.92
C PRO A 143 0.26 -25.11 17.19
N PHE A 144 0.84 -24.00 17.66
CA PHE A 144 0.95 -22.78 16.86
C PHE A 144 2.13 -22.92 15.89
N ARG A 145 1.93 -22.54 14.63
CA ARG A 145 2.95 -22.56 13.57
C ARG A 145 3.02 -21.19 12.91
N SER A 146 4.22 -20.63 12.90
CA SER A 146 4.47 -19.33 12.29
C SER A 146 4.73 -19.51 10.80
N LEU A 147 3.67 -19.62 10.00
CA LEU A 147 3.81 -19.74 8.55
C LEU A 147 4.59 -18.54 7.96
N ALA A 148 4.41 -17.34 8.54
CA ALA A 148 5.20 -16.17 8.16
C ALA A 148 6.73 -16.39 8.29
N SER A 149 7.16 -17.11 9.33
CA SER A 149 8.57 -17.46 9.54
C SER A 149 9.07 -18.48 8.52
N ASP A 150 8.23 -19.47 8.20
CA ASP A 150 8.58 -20.52 7.25
C ASP A 150 8.71 -19.93 5.84
N ILE A 151 7.76 -19.09 5.41
CA ILE A 151 7.83 -18.34 4.14
C ILE A 151 9.06 -17.44 4.07
N THR A 152 9.39 -16.75 5.17
CA THR A 152 10.60 -15.91 5.24
C THR A 152 11.85 -16.73 5.00
N SER A 153 11.94 -17.92 5.60
CA SER A 153 13.08 -18.84 5.46
C SER A 153 13.17 -19.37 4.02
N ILE A 154 12.05 -19.79 3.42
CA ILE A 154 12.01 -20.23 2.02
C ILE A 154 12.51 -19.11 1.09
N LEU A 155 11.96 -17.90 1.22
CA LEU A 155 12.34 -16.79 0.35
C LEU A 155 13.80 -16.40 0.54
N GLN A 156 14.25 -16.21 1.79
CA GLN A 156 15.57 -15.67 2.08
C GLN A 156 16.67 -16.73 2.00
N ASP A 157 16.52 -17.83 2.72
CA ASP A 157 17.60 -18.76 3.02
C ASP A 157 17.70 -19.87 1.95
N GLU A 158 16.56 -20.38 1.49
CA GLU A 158 16.52 -21.45 0.48
C GLU A 158 16.63 -20.90 -0.93
N LEU A 159 15.83 -19.88 -1.24
CA LEU A 159 15.75 -19.32 -2.59
C LEU A 159 16.62 -18.09 -2.80
N GLY A 160 17.22 -17.49 -1.76
CA GLY A 160 18.13 -16.36 -1.92
C GLY A 160 17.48 -15.09 -2.48
N TYR A 161 16.22 -14.81 -2.11
CA TYR A 161 15.63 -13.50 -2.29
C TYR A 161 16.19 -12.50 -1.27
N LEU A 162 16.10 -11.21 -1.61
CA LEU A 162 16.49 -10.12 -0.74
C LEU A 162 15.28 -9.61 0.05
N LEU A 163 15.20 -9.96 1.33
CA LEU A 163 14.14 -9.50 2.22
C LEU A 163 14.11 -7.97 2.34
N ARG A 164 12.92 -7.40 2.20
CA ARG A 164 12.64 -5.95 2.35
C ARG A 164 11.98 -5.61 3.66
N GLY A 165 11.34 -6.58 4.30
CA GLY A 165 10.58 -6.41 5.53
C GLY A 165 9.26 -7.17 5.46
N GLU A 166 8.45 -6.96 6.49
CA GLU A 166 7.10 -7.50 6.59
C GLU A 166 6.11 -6.37 6.91
N VAL A 167 4.86 -6.56 6.48
CA VAL A 167 3.73 -5.76 6.95
C VAL A 167 2.83 -6.62 7.83
N VAL A 168 2.41 -6.04 8.95
CA VAL A 168 1.35 -6.54 9.81
C VAL A 168 0.01 -6.04 9.27
N TRP A 169 -0.73 -6.91 8.60
CA TRP A 169 -2.09 -6.59 8.19
C TRP A 169 -3.05 -6.83 9.35
N LEU A 170 -3.55 -5.75 9.95
CA LEU A 170 -4.58 -5.76 10.97
C LEU A 170 -5.96 -5.81 10.31
N LYS A 171 -6.66 -6.93 10.49
CA LYS A 171 -8.00 -7.15 9.95
C LYS A 171 -9.05 -6.31 10.68
N GLN A 172 -8.93 -6.23 12.02
CA GLN A 172 -9.86 -5.51 12.89
C GLN A 172 -9.18 -5.11 14.22
N ARG A 173 -9.57 -3.95 14.79
CA ARG A 173 -9.22 -3.58 16.17
C ARG A 173 -10.19 -4.20 17.17
N GLY A 174 -9.69 -4.95 18.15
CA GLY A 174 -10.49 -5.30 19.34
C GLY A 174 -11.45 -6.48 19.18
N SER A 175 -12.67 -6.37 19.74
CA SER A 175 -13.64 -7.47 19.91
C SER A 175 -14.20 -7.97 18.58
N SER A 176 -13.40 -8.69 17.80
CA SER A 176 -13.93 -9.68 16.86
C SER A 176 -14.90 -10.60 17.61
N GLY A 177 -16.00 -11.04 16.99
CA GLY A 177 -16.89 -12.07 17.54
C GLY A 177 -16.21 -13.41 17.87
N SER A 178 -14.90 -13.56 17.57
CA SER A 178 -14.08 -14.67 18.05
C SER A 178 -13.93 -14.64 19.57
N CYS A 179 -14.75 -15.45 20.25
CA CYS A 179 -14.70 -15.74 21.68
C CYS A 179 -13.63 -16.79 22.05
N ALA A 180 -12.65 -17.00 21.19
CA ALA A 180 -11.69 -18.09 21.34
C ALA A 180 -10.50 -17.69 22.24
N TRP A 181 -10.83 -17.34 23.50
CA TRP A 181 -9.90 -16.85 24.53
C TRP A 181 -9.09 -17.97 25.21
N GLY A 182 -9.39 -19.23 24.93
CA GLY A 182 -8.94 -20.34 25.78
C GLY A 182 -9.57 -20.22 27.17
N SER A 183 -8.74 -20.21 28.22
CA SER A 183 -9.21 -19.97 29.59
C SER A 183 -9.54 -18.49 29.81
N PHE A 184 -10.83 -18.13 29.76
CA PHE A 184 -11.28 -16.75 29.96
C PHE A 184 -10.90 -16.24 31.35
N ARG A 185 -10.19 -15.10 31.40
CA ARG A 185 -9.72 -14.45 32.64
C ARG A 185 -8.93 -15.39 33.57
N SER A 186 -8.26 -16.38 33.00
CA SER A 186 -7.42 -17.30 33.76
C SER A 186 -6.07 -17.49 33.06
N PRO A 187 -4.95 -17.48 33.80
CA PRO A 187 -3.62 -17.71 33.25
C PRO A 187 -3.36 -19.19 32.92
N THR A 188 -4.31 -20.10 33.22
CA THR A 188 -4.13 -21.55 32.97
C THR A 188 -3.84 -21.85 31.50
N ASN A 189 -4.58 -21.21 30.58
CA ASN A 189 -4.40 -21.43 29.15
C ASN A 189 -5.08 -20.33 28.29
N PRO A 190 -4.75 -19.05 28.47
CA PRO A 190 -5.25 -18.00 27.59
C PRO A 190 -4.67 -18.17 26.20
N VAL A 191 -5.47 -17.91 25.16
CA VAL A 191 -5.04 -18.00 23.75
C VAL A 191 -5.14 -16.62 23.11
N LEU A 192 -4.10 -16.26 22.35
CA LEU A 192 -4.10 -15.02 21.57
C LEU A 192 -5.13 -15.12 20.44
N ARG A 193 -5.80 -14.00 20.16
CA ARG A 193 -6.74 -13.92 19.04
C ARG A 193 -6.00 -13.47 17.79
N ASP A 194 -6.17 -14.25 16.72
CA ASP A 194 -5.52 -14.03 15.42
C ASP A 194 -6.18 -12.87 14.67
N THR A 195 -5.81 -11.65 15.06
CA THR A 195 -6.36 -10.40 14.49
C THR A 195 -5.54 -9.88 13.31
N THR A 196 -4.39 -10.50 13.04
CA THR A 196 -3.43 -10.04 12.05
C THR A 196 -2.97 -11.14 11.11
N GLU A 197 -2.62 -10.76 9.89
CA GLU A 197 -1.85 -11.57 8.94
C GLU A 197 -0.50 -10.89 8.66
N ARG A 198 0.37 -11.53 7.88
CA ARG A 198 1.68 -11.01 7.50
C ARG A 198 1.81 -10.97 5.99
N LEU A 199 2.33 -9.86 5.48
CA LEU A 199 2.78 -9.76 4.09
C LEU A 199 4.30 -9.74 4.10
N ILE A 200 4.91 -10.81 3.61
CA ILE A 200 6.37 -10.95 3.51
C ILE A 200 6.81 -10.41 2.15
N MET A 201 7.78 -9.50 2.15
CA MET A 201 8.21 -8.79 0.95
C MET A 201 9.68 -9.06 0.64
N ALA A 202 9.98 -9.47 -0.59
CA ALA A 202 11.34 -9.76 -1.01
C ALA A 202 11.61 -9.32 -2.46
N SER A 203 12.88 -9.12 -2.83
CA SER A 203 13.31 -8.73 -4.18
C SER A 203 14.21 -9.78 -4.82
N LYS A 204 14.10 -9.97 -6.15
CA LYS A 204 14.98 -10.87 -6.91
C LYS A 204 16.32 -10.19 -7.17
N GLY A 205 17.37 -10.69 -6.52
CA GLY A 205 18.78 -10.40 -6.83
C GLY A 205 19.27 -8.99 -6.50
N ARG A 206 18.41 -7.96 -6.53
CA ARG A 206 18.75 -6.56 -6.22
C ARG A 206 17.53 -5.82 -5.68
N PHE A 207 17.76 -4.72 -4.96
CA PHE A 207 16.68 -3.98 -4.28
C PHE A 207 16.00 -2.93 -5.18
N ASP A 208 16.73 -2.38 -6.14
CA ASP A 208 16.29 -1.44 -7.15
C ASP A 208 15.80 -2.17 -8.42
N ARG A 209 15.05 -1.49 -9.29
CA ARG A 209 14.70 -2.03 -10.61
C ARG A 209 15.96 -2.07 -11.48
N ALA A 210 16.20 -3.16 -12.20
CA ALA A 210 17.38 -3.32 -13.07
C ALA A 210 17.60 -2.13 -14.03
N ILE A 211 16.52 -1.63 -14.62
CA ILE A 211 16.58 -0.49 -15.55
C ILE A 211 15.83 0.69 -14.95
N VAL A 212 16.51 1.84 -14.87
CA VAL A 212 15.91 3.09 -14.40
C VAL A 212 14.75 3.55 -15.30
N PRO A 213 13.72 4.24 -14.75
CA PRO A 213 12.50 4.60 -15.49
C PRO A 213 12.74 5.31 -16.83
N ALA A 214 13.68 6.26 -16.88
CA ALA A 214 14.00 6.99 -18.12
C ALA A 214 14.53 6.08 -19.25
N LYS A 215 15.26 5.01 -18.91
CA LYS A 215 15.73 4.02 -19.89
C LYS A 215 14.62 3.03 -20.24
N ARG A 216 13.76 2.65 -19.29
CA ARG A 216 12.56 1.81 -19.54
C ARG A 216 11.65 2.48 -20.57
N ALA A 217 11.35 3.77 -20.40
CA ALA A 217 10.53 4.55 -21.34
C ALA A 217 11.08 4.52 -22.78
N LYS A 218 12.41 4.67 -22.95
CA LYS A 218 13.06 4.60 -24.28
C LYS A 218 12.96 3.22 -24.94
N ARG A 219 12.77 2.16 -24.16
CA ARG A 219 12.61 0.77 -24.62
C ARG A 219 11.14 0.35 -24.75
N GLY A 220 10.18 1.27 -24.55
CA GLY A 220 8.76 0.93 -24.52
C GLY A 220 8.33 0.11 -23.30
N LEU A 221 9.15 0.08 -22.25
CA LEU A 221 8.84 -0.65 -21.01
C LEU A 221 8.04 0.21 -20.03
N PRO A 222 7.16 -0.41 -19.20
CA PRO A 222 6.46 0.26 -18.11
C PRO A 222 7.39 1.10 -17.24
N SER A 223 7.09 2.38 -17.02
CA SER A 223 8.03 3.29 -16.33
C SER A 223 7.35 4.40 -15.51
N VAL A 224 6.02 4.42 -15.49
CA VAL A 224 5.22 5.47 -14.85
C VAL A 224 4.73 4.97 -13.50
N SER A 225 5.08 5.68 -12.43
CA SER A 225 4.49 5.48 -11.10
C SER A 225 3.10 6.11 -11.04
N THR A 226 2.17 5.46 -10.35
CA THR A 226 0.77 5.92 -10.21
C THR A 226 0.40 6.31 -8.80
N SER A 227 1.17 5.89 -7.78
CA SER A 227 0.87 6.18 -6.39
C SER A 227 0.98 7.68 -6.12
N THR A 228 -0.06 8.24 -5.50
CA THR A 228 -0.04 9.62 -5.02
C THR A 228 0.86 9.75 -3.78
N SER A 229 1.21 10.98 -3.40
CA SER A 229 2.03 11.19 -2.20
C SER A 229 1.35 10.68 -0.91
N ASP A 230 0.03 10.83 -0.81
CA ASP A 230 -0.75 10.40 0.36
C ASP A 230 -0.76 8.87 0.46
N GLU A 231 -1.06 8.18 -0.64
CA GLU A 231 -1.05 6.72 -0.71
C GLU A 231 0.34 6.16 -0.43
N PHE A 232 1.39 6.78 -0.98
CA PHE A 232 2.76 6.33 -0.77
C PHE A 232 3.16 6.41 0.71
N ILE A 233 2.85 7.52 1.40
CA ILE A 233 3.14 7.66 2.82
C ILE A 233 2.36 6.63 3.64
N GLU A 234 1.06 6.44 3.36
CA GLU A 234 0.23 5.44 4.06
C GLU A 234 0.69 4.01 3.80
N ALA A 235 1.19 3.72 2.61
CA ALA A 235 1.58 2.37 2.22
C ALA A 235 3.00 2.01 2.69
N THR A 236 3.86 3.00 3.00
CA THR A 236 5.24 2.76 3.46
C THR A 236 5.41 2.55 4.98
N ILE A 237 4.30 2.46 5.73
CA ILE A 237 4.33 1.98 7.12
C ILE A 237 4.17 0.45 7.17
N ASP A 238 4.59 -0.15 8.28
CA ASP A 238 4.62 -1.60 8.51
C ASP A 238 3.33 -2.17 9.12
N VAL A 239 2.34 -1.33 9.46
CA VAL A 239 1.03 -1.77 9.97
C VAL A 239 -0.08 -1.25 9.07
N TRP A 240 -0.79 -2.16 8.40
CA TRP A 240 -1.91 -1.82 7.52
C TRP A 240 -3.23 -2.25 8.15
N GLU A 241 -4.15 -1.30 8.29
CA GLU A 241 -5.51 -1.58 8.75
C GLU A 241 -6.46 -1.58 7.56
N ILE A 242 -6.85 -2.79 7.14
CA ILE A 242 -7.72 -3.02 5.98
C ILE A 242 -8.76 -4.04 6.39
N GLN A 243 -10.04 -3.75 6.15
CA GLN A 243 -11.10 -4.70 6.49
C GLN A 243 -11.04 -5.94 5.59
N PRO A 244 -11.31 -7.14 6.12
CA PRO A 244 -11.33 -8.36 5.32
C PRO A 244 -12.51 -8.34 4.33
N GLU A 245 -12.35 -9.08 3.23
CA GLU A 245 -13.43 -9.32 2.29
C GLU A 245 -14.44 -10.31 2.86
N SER A 246 -15.71 -10.12 2.52
CA SER A 246 -16.75 -11.08 2.90
C SER A 246 -16.67 -12.32 2.01
N ALA A 247 -16.31 -13.46 2.62
CA ALA A 247 -16.24 -14.77 1.95
C ALA A 247 -17.57 -15.14 1.25
N THR A 248 -18.71 -14.78 1.82
CA THR A 248 -20.04 -15.02 1.23
C THR A 248 -20.32 -14.12 0.04
N ARG A 249 -19.90 -12.84 0.08
CA ARG A 249 -20.05 -11.91 -1.05
C ARG A 249 -19.19 -12.30 -2.24
N VAL A 250 -17.97 -12.76 -1.99
CA VAL A 250 -17.01 -13.16 -3.04
C VAL A 250 -17.17 -14.64 -3.41
N ASN A 251 -18.01 -15.39 -2.67
CA ASN A 251 -18.21 -16.83 -2.79
C ASN A 251 -16.88 -17.59 -2.95
N HIS A 252 -15.93 -17.28 -2.06
CA HIS A 252 -14.62 -17.91 -1.96
C HIS A 252 -14.30 -18.07 -0.47
N PRO A 253 -13.74 -19.21 -0.04
CA PRO A 253 -13.57 -19.50 1.39
C PRO A 253 -12.63 -18.53 2.11
N ALA A 254 -11.58 -18.02 1.44
CA ALA A 254 -10.70 -16.99 2.00
C ALA A 254 -10.06 -16.04 0.95
N PRO A 255 -10.83 -15.12 0.34
CA PRO A 255 -10.26 -14.10 -0.51
C PRO A 255 -9.53 -13.06 0.34
N PHE A 256 -8.29 -12.75 0.02
CA PHE A 256 -7.66 -11.56 0.58
C PHE A 256 -8.21 -10.28 -0.11
N PRO A 257 -8.24 -9.12 0.56
CA PRO A 257 -8.85 -7.91 0.02
C PRO A 257 -8.20 -7.39 -1.24
N VAL A 258 -9.04 -6.96 -2.19
CA VAL A 258 -8.56 -6.30 -3.42
C VAL A 258 -7.74 -5.07 -3.06
N THR A 259 -8.17 -4.31 -2.06
CA THR A 259 -7.44 -3.13 -1.54
C THR A 259 -6.05 -3.46 -1.00
N LEU A 260 -5.85 -4.67 -0.46
CA LEU A 260 -4.55 -5.14 -0.01
C LEU A 260 -3.62 -5.39 -1.22
N ALA A 261 -4.14 -6.06 -2.27
CA ALA A 261 -3.40 -6.23 -3.53
C ALA A 261 -3.08 -4.89 -4.20
N GLU A 262 -4.06 -3.98 -4.29
CA GLU A 262 -3.90 -2.66 -4.91
C GLU A 262 -2.75 -1.89 -4.25
N ARG A 263 -2.70 -1.88 -2.91
CA ARG A 263 -1.62 -1.23 -2.17
C ARG A 263 -0.24 -1.81 -2.50
N CYS A 264 -0.14 -3.13 -2.61
CA CYS A 264 1.11 -3.79 -3.00
C CYS A 264 1.52 -3.44 -4.44
N ILE A 265 0.55 -3.44 -5.36
CA ILE A 265 0.76 -3.16 -6.78
C ILE A 265 1.22 -1.72 -6.99
N ASP A 266 0.57 -0.73 -6.36
CA ASP A 266 0.97 0.67 -6.50
C ASP A 266 2.35 0.97 -5.90
N LEU A 267 2.69 0.34 -4.77
CA LEU A 267 4.01 0.51 -4.14
C LEU A 267 5.15 -0.05 -4.99
N TYR A 268 4.92 -1.19 -5.63
CA TYR A 268 6.01 -2.01 -6.16
C TYR A 268 6.01 -2.18 -7.66
N SER A 269 5.06 -1.64 -8.42
CA SER A 269 5.00 -1.78 -9.89
C SER A 269 4.78 -0.45 -10.61
N PHE A 270 5.19 -0.39 -11.87
CA PHE A 270 4.84 0.68 -12.80
C PHE A 270 3.53 0.40 -13.52
N LYS A 271 2.84 1.44 -13.98
CA LYS A 271 1.70 1.32 -14.88
C LYS A 271 2.08 0.49 -16.11
N GLY A 272 1.30 -0.55 -16.40
CA GLY A 272 1.54 -1.50 -17.50
C GLY A 272 2.46 -2.68 -17.16
N ASP A 273 3.07 -2.75 -15.97
CA ASP A 273 3.80 -3.95 -15.53
C ASP A 273 2.87 -5.18 -15.55
N LEU A 274 3.48 -6.36 -15.73
CA LEU A 274 2.82 -7.63 -15.58
C LEU A 274 2.88 -8.08 -14.11
N ILE A 275 1.71 -8.30 -13.50
CA ILE A 275 1.54 -8.77 -12.13
C ILE A 275 1.19 -10.25 -12.13
N LEU A 276 1.93 -11.07 -11.39
CA LEU A 276 1.68 -12.50 -11.29
C LEU A 276 1.01 -12.86 -9.97
N ASP A 277 -0.01 -13.72 -10.04
CA ASP A 277 -0.53 -14.48 -8.90
C ASP A 277 -0.47 -16.00 -9.18
N PRO A 278 0.43 -16.77 -8.55
CA PRO A 278 0.48 -18.23 -8.70
C PRO A 278 -0.67 -18.98 -8.02
N PHE A 279 -1.50 -18.30 -7.23
CA PHE A 279 -2.63 -18.86 -6.49
C PHE A 279 -3.85 -17.95 -6.67
N MET A 280 -4.35 -17.84 -7.90
CA MET A 280 -5.27 -16.78 -8.32
C MET A 280 -6.60 -16.77 -7.55
N GLY A 281 -7.16 -17.94 -7.23
CA GLY A 281 -8.44 -18.10 -6.55
C GLY A 281 -9.53 -17.22 -7.15
N SER A 282 -10.18 -16.41 -6.30
CA SER A 282 -11.24 -15.48 -6.71
C SER A 282 -10.82 -14.24 -7.54
N GLY A 283 -9.55 -14.13 -7.93
CA GLY A 283 -9.07 -13.07 -8.82
C GLY A 283 -8.81 -11.72 -8.17
N SER A 284 -8.58 -11.64 -6.85
CA SER A 284 -8.32 -10.36 -6.16
C SER A 284 -7.12 -9.60 -6.74
N THR A 285 -6.02 -10.31 -7.04
CA THR A 285 -4.81 -9.73 -7.64
C THR A 285 -5.06 -9.24 -9.06
N ALA A 286 -5.72 -10.04 -9.90
CA ALA A 286 -6.06 -9.67 -11.28
C ALA A 286 -6.96 -8.43 -11.32
N LEU A 287 -7.97 -8.39 -10.45
CA LEU A 287 -8.88 -7.24 -10.34
C LEU A 287 -8.13 -5.97 -9.93
N ALA A 288 -7.26 -6.07 -8.92
CA ALA A 288 -6.44 -4.97 -8.45
C ALA A 288 -5.49 -4.46 -9.56
N ALA A 289 -4.82 -5.36 -10.27
CA ALA A 289 -3.94 -5.02 -11.38
C ALA A 289 -4.70 -4.26 -12.47
N SER A 290 -5.86 -4.77 -12.89
CA SER A 290 -6.70 -4.15 -13.93
C SER A 290 -7.13 -2.73 -13.56
N ARG A 291 -7.67 -2.54 -12.34
CA ARG A 291 -8.07 -1.22 -11.83
C ARG A 291 -6.93 -0.21 -11.78
N LEU A 292 -5.72 -0.69 -11.49
CA LEU A 292 -4.52 0.13 -11.44
C LEU A 292 -3.83 0.24 -12.81
N SER A 293 -4.46 -0.16 -13.91
CA SER A 293 -3.85 -0.12 -15.26
C SER A 293 -2.54 -0.92 -15.36
N ARG A 294 -2.46 -2.07 -14.70
CA ARG A 294 -1.42 -3.09 -14.88
C ARG A 294 -2.02 -4.28 -15.65
N SER A 295 -1.16 -5.06 -16.30
CA SER A 295 -1.56 -6.37 -16.79
C SER A 295 -1.43 -7.39 -15.68
N PHE A 296 -2.20 -8.47 -15.75
CA PHE A 296 -2.07 -9.60 -14.83
C PHE A 296 -1.79 -10.90 -15.57
N VAL A 297 -1.22 -11.86 -14.86
CA VAL A 297 -1.20 -13.26 -15.22
C VAL A 297 -1.37 -14.09 -13.96
N GLY A 298 -1.97 -15.26 -14.05
CA GLY A 298 -1.95 -16.16 -12.91
C GLY A 298 -2.44 -17.56 -13.22
N PHE A 299 -2.43 -18.36 -12.16
CA PHE A 299 -2.68 -19.79 -12.22
C PHE A 299 -3.62 -20.18 -11.09
N ASP A 300 -4.54 -21.09 -11.39
CA ASP A 300 -5.32 -21.81 -10.39
C ASP A 300 -5.59 -23.23 -10.92
N THR A 301 -5.67 -24.21 -10.03
CA THR A 301 -5.96 -25.60 -10.44
C THR A 301 -7.45 -25.85 -10.65
N ASP A 302 -8.33 -25.00 -10.10
CA ASP A 302 -9.78 -25.10 -10.29
C ASP A 302 -10.25 -24.20 -11.44
N GLU A 303 -10.79 -24.83 -12.48
CA GLU A 303 -11.37 -24.15 -13.65
C GLU A 303 -12.50 -23.18 -13.27
N ASN A 304 -13.29 -23.49 -12.24
CA ASN A 304 -14.36 -22.62 -11.78
C ASN A 304 -13.81 -21.33 -11.16
N TYR A 305 -12.69 -21.38 -10.44
CA TYR A 305 -12.06 -20.17 -9.91
C TYR A 305 -11.50 -19.30 -11.02
N VAL A 306 -10.86 -19.91 -12.03
CA VAL A 306 -10.36 -19.21 -13.22
C VAL A 306 -11.48 -18.46 -13.94
N GLU A 307 -12.59 -19.14 -14.25
CA GLU A 307 -13.71 -18.53 -14.96
C GLU A 307 -14.29 -17.36 -14.16
N ARG A 308 -14.51 -17.55 -12.86
CA ARG A 308 -15.08 -16.54 -11.98
C ARG A 308 -14.16 -15.34 -11.79
N ALA A 309 -12.86 -15.56 -11.68
CA ALA A 309 -11.88 -14.49 -11.63
C ALA A 309 -11.93 -13.64 -12.91
N MET A 310 -11.97 -14.26 -14.08
CA MET A 310 -12.09 -13.55 -15.36
C MET A 310 -13.39 -12.76 -15.48
N GLN A 311 -14.53 -13.34 -15.06
CA GLN A 311 -15.83 -12.64 -15.03
C GLN A 311 -15.78 -11.42 -14.09
N ARG A 312 -15.15 -11.57 -12.92
CA ARG A 312 -15.01 -10.48 -11.94
C ARG A 312 -14.16 -9.33 -12.49
N VAL A 313 -13.05 -9.66 -13.16
CA VAL A 313 -12.20 -8.65 -13.83
C VAL A 313 -12.98 -7.95 -14.95
N ALA A 314 -13.69 -8.69 -15.79
CA ALA A 314 -14.47 -8.10 -16.88
C ALA A 314 -15.58 -7.17 -16.37
N LYS A 315 -16.16 -7.46 -15.21
CA LYS A 315 -17.23 -6.66 -14.61
C LYS A 315 -16.72 -5.43 -13.86
N ASP A 316 -15.70 -5.59 -13.03
CA ASP A 316 -15.32 -4.61 -12.01
C ASP A 316 -13.87 -4.09 -12.16
N GLY A 317 -13.17 -4.52 -13.22
CA GLY A 317 -11.74 -4.27 -13.46
C GLY A 317 -11.43 -3.02 -14.28
N GLU A 318 -12.41 -2.17 -14.55
CA GLU A 318 -12.21 -0.91 -15.25
C GLU A 318 -11.12 -0.07 -14.55
N PRO A 319 -10.15 0.49 -15.31
CA PRO A 319 -9.14 1.36 -14.74
C PRO A 319 -9.75 2.54 -13.98
N ARG A 320 -9.16 2.86 -12.85
CA ARG A 320 -9.54 4.06 -12.10
C ARG A 320 -9.21 5.31 -12.91
N THR A 321 -10.11 6.27 -12.84
CA THR A 321 -9.98 7.54 -13.54
C THR A 321 -10.40 8.70 -12.63
N GLY A 322 -10.08 9.92 -13.07
CA GLY A 322 -10.46 11.13 -12.37
C GLY A 322 -9.78 11.27 -11.01
N ILE A 323 -10.56 11.57 -9.98
CA ILE A 323 -10.07 12.01 -8.67
C ILE A 323 -9.39 10.91 -7.87
N GLU A 324 -9.75 9.66 -8.15
CA GLU A 324 -9.13 8.48 -7.53
C GLU A 324 -7.64 8.32 -7.89
N THR A 325 -7.16 9.09 -8.86
CA THR A 325 -5.76 9.07 -9.31
C THR A 325 -4.96 10.31 -8.88
N ARG A 326 -5.54 11.15 -8.02
CA ARG A 326 -4.99 12.45 -7.63
C ARG A 326 -4.81 12.54 -6.12
N SER A 327 -3.81 13.30 -5.68
CA SER A 327 -3.65 13.58 -4.26
C SER A 327 -4.80 14.45 -3.77
N ILE A 328 -5.16 14.33 -2.48
CA ILE A 328 -6.22 15.20 -1.93
C ILE A 328 -5.80 16.68 -2.00
N ARG A 329 -4.50 16.93 -1.91
CA ARG A 329 -3.91 18.26 -2.07
C ARG A 329 -4.23 18.88 -3.43
N ASP A 330 -4.01 18.14 -4.52
CA ASP A 330 -4.26 18.64 -5.88
C ASP A 330 -5.74 18.90 -6.13
N VAL A 331 -6.62 18.08 -5.52
CA VAL A 331 -8.07 18.22 -5.65
C VAL A 331 -8.57 19.43 -4.86
N VAL A 332 -8.08 19.61 -3.63
CA VAL A 332 -8.38 20.80 -2.81
C VAL A 332 -7.88 22.08 -3.50
N GLU A 333 -6.67 22.06 -4.05
CA GLU A 333 -6.11 23.20 -4.78
C GLU A 333 -6.96 23.58 -6.00
N GLU A 334 -7.45 22.60 -6.75
CA GLU A 334 -8.39 22.84 -7.85
C GLU A 334 -9.73 23.42 -7.36
N ILE A 335 -10.35 22.83 -6.33
CA ILE A 335 -11.60 23.32 -5.76
C ILE A 335 -11.45 24.79 -5.33
N LEU A 336 -10.37 25.12 -4.63
CA LEU A 336 -10.08 26.48 -4.19
C LEU A 336 -9.89 27.42 -5.39
N THR A 337 -9.15 26.99 -6.41
CA THR A 337 -8.91 27.78 -7.63
C THR A 337 -10.21 28.06 -8.39
N LEU A 338 -11.08 27.05 -8.54
CA LEU A 338 -12.41 27.20 -9.16
C LEU A 338 -13.30 28.19 -8.39
N ASN A 339 -13.08 28.35 -7.09
CA ASN A 339 -13.78 29.32 -6.23
C ASN A 339 -13.02 30.66 -6.08
N HIS A 340 -12.16 31.00 -7.05
CA HIS A 340 -11.45 32.28 -7.15
C HIS A 340 -10.47 32.57 -6.01
N PHE A 341 -10.02 31.55 -5.27
CA PHE A 341 -8.87 31.70 -4.38
C PHE A 341 -7.59 31.66 -5.22
N HIS A 342 -6.88 32.79 -5.30
CA HIS A 342 -5.68 32.93 -6.14
C HIS A 342 -4.38 32.75 -5.37
N LYS A 343 -4.42 32.93 -4.04
CA LYS A 343 -3.26 32.78 -3.17
C LYS A 343 -3.54 31.71 -2.12
N ILE A 344 -2.95 30.54 -2.32
CA ILE A 344 -3.06 29.38 -1.43
C ILE A 344 -1.72 29.19 -0.72
N VAL A 345 -1.73 29.33 0.61
CA VAL A 345 -0.55 29.20 1.46
C VAL A 345 -0.68 27.90 2.25
N TRP A 346 0.14 26.92 1.90
CA TRP A 346 0.22 25.62 2.58
C TRP A 346 1.06 25.70 3.86
N GLY A 347 0.75 24.87 4.86
CA GLY A 347 1.47 24.79 6.13
C GLY A 347 1.22 26.01 7.02
N GLN A 348 -0.04 26.40 7.16
CA GLN A 348 -0.42 27.56 7.97
C GLN A 348 -0.15 27.26 9.45
N LYS A 349 0.85 27.95 10.01
CA LYS A 349 1.16 27.87 11.44
C LYS A 349 0.04 28.52 12.24
N VAL A 350 -0.44 27.80 13.25
CA VAL A 350 -1.43 28.29 14.22
C VAL A 350 -0.72 28.62 15.53
N LEU A 351 0.00 27.65 16.08
CA LEU A 351 0.85 27.80 17.27
C LEU A 351 2.17 27.06 17.05
N THR A 352 3.14 27.27 17.93
CA THR A 352 4.38 26.49 17.92
C THR A 352 4.06 25.00 18.06
N GLY A 353 4.44 24.20 17.08
CA GLY A 353 4.14 22.76 17.04
C GLY A 353 2.72 22.40 16.56
N PHE A 354 1.91 23.39 16.14
CA PHE A 354 0.58 23.16 15.60
C PHE A 354 0.34 23.96 14.31
N GLU A 355 0.17 23.22 13.22
CA GLU A 355 -0.15 23.75 11.89
C GLU A 355 -1.41 23.08 11.33
N ILE A 356 -2.12 23.81 10.48
CA ILE A 356 -3.22 23.32 9.63
C ILE A 356 -2.78 23.30 8.17
N ALA A 357 -3.54 22.61 7.31
CA ALA A 357 -3.19 22.44 5.91
C ALA A 357 -2.87 23.77 5.21
N GLY A 358 -3.67 24.82 5.41
CA GLY A 358 -3.33 26.12 4.84
C GLY A 358 -4.32 27.26 5.05
N LYS A 359 -4.07 28.35 4.33
CA LYS A 359 -4.93 29.54 4.20
C LYS A 359 -5.10 29.88 2.72
N ALA A 360 -6.33 30.13 2.28
CA ALA A 360 -6.64 30.52 0.91
C ALA A 360 -7.22 31.94 0.88
N ILE A 361 -6.79 32.77 -0.07
CA ILE A 361 -7.12 34.20 -0.16
C ILE A 361 -7.65 34.56 -1.55
N ARG A 362 -8.76 35.30 -1.59
CA ARG A 362 -9.39 35.85 -2.80
C ARG A 362 -8.82 37.23 -3.15
N PRO A 363 -8.98 37.71 -4.40
CA PRO A 363 -8.50 39.04 -4.80
C PRO A 363 -9.10 40.21 -4.01
N ASP A 364 -10.33 40.04 -3.49
CA ASP A 364 -11.01 41.03 -2.66
C ASP A 364 -10.57 41.01 -1.18
N GLY A 365 -9.59 40.19 -0.83
CA GLY A 365 -9.04 40.07 0.52
C GLY A 365 -9.78 39.08 1.42
N ARG A 366 -10.94 38.54 1.02
CA ARG A 366 -11.61 37.48 1.78
C ARG A 366 -10.71 36.25 1.85
N SER A 367 -10.63 35.64 3.02
CA SER A 367 -9.85 34.43 3.23
C SER A 367 -10.60 33.35 3.99
N ILE A 368 -10.11 32.12 3.84
CA ILE A 368 -10.49 30.99 4.68
C ILE A 368 -9.21 30.30 5.19
N LEU A 369 -9.29 29.79 6.40
CA LEU A 369 -8.39 28.75 6.87
C LEU A 369 -8.93 27.41 6.40
N PHE A 370 -8.05 26.47 6.09
CA PHE A 370 -8.48 25.13 5.75
C PHE A 370 -7.58 24.05 6.34
N ASP A 371 -8.18 22.90 6.62
CA ASP A 371 -7.48 21.69 7.04
C ASP A 371 -7.95 20.49 6.21
N ILE A 372 -7.16 19.43 6.20
CA ILE A 372 -7.45 18.20 5.45
C ILE A 372 -7.52 17.03 6.42
N ALA A 373 -8.62 16.28 6.38
CA ALA A 373 -8.86 15.10 7.21
C ALA A 373 -8.88 13.83 6.35
N GLY A 374 -7.75 13.13 6.30
CA GLY A 374 -7.55 11.92 5.48
C GLY A 374 -7.06 12.23 4.07
N GLY A 375 -6.69 11.19 3.32
CA GLY A 375 -6.28 11.29 1.91
C GLY A 375 -7.28 10.63 0.97
N LEU A 376 -7.13 10.84 -0.34
CA LEU A 376 -7.83 10.09 -1.37
C LEU A 376 -7.10 8.76 -1.60
N THR A 377 -7.30 7.80 -0.70
CA THR A 377 -6.67 6.48 -0.78
C THR A 377 -7.72 5.38 -0.97
N ASN A 378 -7.26 4.16 -1.29
CA ASN A 378 -8.16 3.04 -1.60
C ASN A 378 -8.98 2.55 -0.39
N VAL A 379 -8.48 2.84 0.80
CA VAL A 379 -9.23 2.71 2.04
C VAL A 379 -9.73 4.13 2.29
N ARG A 380 -11.01 4.43 2.07
CA ARG A 380 -11.56 5.80 2.17
C ARG A 380 -12.26 6.08 3.49
N PRO A 381 -11.55 6.27 4.62
CA PRO A 381 -12.25 6.61 5.82
C PRO A 381 -12.50 8.11 5.91
N GLY A 382 -11.56 8.99 5.53
CA GLY A 382 -11.67 10.42 5.86
C GLY A 382 -12.09 10.62 7.32
N LEU A 383 -13.11 11.46 7.55
CA LEU A 383 -13.73 11.66 8.86
C LEU A 383 -14.63 10.49 9.33
N SER A 384 -14.89 9.47 8.53
CA SER A 384 -15.52 8.22 9.03
C SER A 384 -14.60 7.43 9.95
N ARG A 385 -13.28 7.70 9.94
CA ARG A 385 -12.36 7.21 10.95
C ARG A 385 -12.48 8.05 12.22
N GLY A 386 -12.84 7.39 13.32
CA GLY A 386 -13.03 8.06 14.62
C GLY A 386 -11.81 8.84 15.08
N ASP A 387 -10.59 8.35 14.87
CA ASP A 387 -9.37 9.05 15.25
C ASP A 387 -9.14 10.34 14.43
N LEU A 388 -9.42 10.31 13.13
CA LEU A 388 -9.34 11.50 12.26
C LEU A 388 -10.47 12.49 12.57
N LEU A 389 -11.69 11.99 12.84
CA LEU A 389 -12.82 12.80 13.24
C LEU A 389 -12.53 13.62 14.48
N TRP A 390 -12.15 12.95 15.57
CA TRP A 390 -11.89 13.63 16.84
C TRP A 390 -10.66 14.52 16.77
N ARG A 391 -9.65 14.16 15.98
CA ARG A 391 -8.50 15.02 15.70
C ARG A 391 -8.92 16.29 14.95
N ALA A 392 -9.78 16.20 13.93
CA ALA A 392 -10.27 17.35 13.19
C ALA A 392 -11.09 18.30 14.09
N ILE A 393 -12.02 17.75 14.88
CA ILE A 393 -12.82 18.52 15.85
C ILE A 393 -11.92 19.22 16.87
N GLY A 394 -10.96 18.51 17.46
CA GLY A 394 -10.05 19.09 18.45
C GLY A 394 -9.15 20.17 17.85
N ARG A 395 -8.63 19.96 16.64
CA ARG A 395 -7.84 20.96 15.91
C ARG A 395 -8.67 22.21 15.60
N ALA A 396 -9.91 22.04 15.17
CA ALA A 396 -10.81 23.16 14.88
C ALA A 396 -11.05 24.03 16.12
N ALA A 397 -11.29 23.42 17.28
CA ALA A 397 -11.46 24.16 18.54
C ALA A 397 -10.25 25.06 18.85
N VAL A 398 -9.02 24.55 18.66
CA VAL A 398 -7.81 25.37 18.87
C VAL A 398 -7.69 26.49 17.84
N VAL A 399 -8.03 26.23 16.58
CA VAL A 399 -8.02 27.25 15.52
C VAL A 399 -8.97 28.39 15.84
N THR A 400 -10.19 28.09 16.32
CA THR A 400 -11.19 29.09 16.68
C THR A 400 -10.71 30.01 17.80
N GLU A 401 -10.03 29.47 18.80
CA GLU A 401 -9.47 30.27 19.90
C GLU A 401 -8.32 31.18 19.45
N VAL A 402 -7.46 30.70 18.55
CA VAL A 402 -6.28 31.45 18.08
C VAL A 402 -6.62 32.47 16.99
N PHE A 403 -7.57 32.15 16.13
CA PHE A 403 -8.03 32.98 15.02
C PHE A 403 -9.52 33.27 15.14
N PRO A 404 -9.94 34.05 16.14
CA PRO A 404 -11.35 34.36 16.35
C PRO A 404 -11.93 35.07 15.13
N GLY A 405 -13.01 34.52 14.58
CA GLY A 405 -13.72 35.06 13.42
C GLY A 405 -13.20 34.63 12.05
N GLU A 406 -12.07 33.91 11.97
CA GLU A 406 -11.65 33.28 10.71
C GLU A 406 -12.47 32.02 10.43
N ARG A 407 -12.84 31.82 9.16
CA ARG A 407 -13.61 30.65 8.73
C ARG A 407 -12.68 29.46 8.51
N LEU A 408 -12.92 28.35 9.22
CA LEU A 408 -12.21 27.09 9.01
C LEU A 408 -13.06 26.13 8.17
N VAL A 409 -12.53 25.71 7.02
CA VAL A 409 -13.12 24.69 6.15
C VAL A 409 -12.31 23.41 6.24
N VAL A 410 -12.97 22.27 6.46
CA VAL A 410 -12.29 20.96 6.52
C VAL A 410 -12.61 20.18 5.25
N PHE A 411 -11.60 19.81 4.49
CA PHE A 411 -11.74 18.90 3.35
C PHE A 411 -11.51 17.45 3.81
N THR A 412 -12.31 16.51 3.31
CA THR A 412 -12.24 15.08 3.68
C THR A 412 -12.56 14.19 2.48
N SER A 413 -12.13 12.93 2.51
CA SER A 413 -12.45 11.90 1.50
C SER A 413 -13.58 10.94 1.92
N GLY A 414 -14.25 11.26 3.03
CA GLY A 414 -15.43 10.53 3.50
C GLY A 414 -16.01 11.15 4.77
N LEU A 415 -17.33 11.04 4.93
CA LEU A 415 -18.08 11.53 6.08
C LEU A 415 -18.45 10.40 7.05
N PRO A 416 -18.48 10.67 8.37
CA PRO A 416 -18.94 9.69 9.35
C PRO A 416 -20.45 9.44 9.24
N GLU A 417 -20.86 8.19 9.48
CA GLU A 417 -22.27 7.87 9.69
C GLU A 417 -22.82 8.58 10.94
N LYS A 418 -24.14 8.83 10.97
CA LYS A 418 -24.80 9.57 12.07
C LYS A 418 -24.47 9.02 13.46
N LEU A 419 -24.55 7.70 13.63
CA LEU A 419 -24.30 7.01 14.89
C LEU A 419 -22.81 6.80 15.19
N SER A 420 -21.94 7.00 14.19
CA SER A 420 -20.49 6.81 14.25
C SER A 420 -19.74 8.14 14.32
N GLY A 421 -20.31 9.11 15.06
CA GLY A 421 -19.70 10.44 15.26
C GLY A 421 -20.23 11.54 14.35
N GLY A 422 -21.09 11.24 13.36
CA GLY A 422 -21.71 12.26 12.51
C GLY A 422 -22.55 13.28 13.27
N ASN A 423 -23.21 12.87 14.36
CA ASN A 423 -23.92 13.81 15.25
C ASN A 423 -22.95 14.77 15.97
N ALA A 424 -21.79 14.27 16.40
CA ALA A 424 -20.78 15.11 17.04
C ALA A 424 -20.17 16.11 16.06
N LEU A 425 -19.89 15.67 14.82
CA LEU A 425 -19.43 16.56 13.75
C LEU A 425 -20.47 17.65 13.47
N SER A 426 -21.74 17.28 13.31
CA SER A 426 -22.83 18.22 13.03
C SER A 426 -23.01 19.26 14.15
N ALA A 427 -22.69 18.93 15.40
CA ALA A 427 -22.80 19.85 16.53
C ALA A 427 -21.73 20.97 16.52
N VAL A 428 -20.66 20.81 15.75
CA VAL A 428 -19.53 21.78 15.68
C VAL A 428 -19.32 22.34 14.28
N VAL A 429 -20.25 22.06 13.35
CA VAL A 429 -20.20 22.52 11.96
C VAL A 429 -21.32 23.54 11.71
N GLY A 430 -20.96 24.71 11.19
CA GLY A 430 -21.91 25.74 10.77
C GLY A 430 -21.39 27.17 10.93
N PRO A 431 -22.18 28.19 10.57
CA PRO A 431 -21.81 29.59 10.74
C PRO A 431 -21.52 29.91 12.21
N GLY A 432 -20.34 30.47 12.51
CA GLY A 432 -19.92 30.81 13.86
C GLY A 432 -19.50 29.62 14.74
N MET A 433 -19.58 28.39 14.22
CA MET A 433 -19.10 27.19 14.90
C MET A 433 -17.61 26.96 14.64
N PRO A 434 -16.94 26.08 15.42
CA PRO A 434 -15.51 25.83 15.26
C PRO A 434 -15.09 25.41 13.85
N ILE A 435 -15.96 24.65 13.15
CA ILE A 435 -15.81 24.32 11.74
C ILE A 435 -16.90 25.05 10.97
N THR A 436 -16.53 25.88 10.00
CA THR A 436 -17.53 26.59 9.19
C THR A 436 -18.24 25.64 8.22
N ALA A 437 -17.48 24.75 7.58
CA ALA A 437 -18.01 23.70 6.73
C ALA A 437 -17.07 22.50 6.63
N VAL A 438 -17.65 21.35 6.29
CA VAL A 438 -16.92 20.14 5.91
C VAL A 438 -17.26 19.83 4.46
N ILE A 439 -16.24 19.65 3.63
CA ILE A 439 -16.39 19.40 2.20
C ILE A 439 -15.84 18.01 1.89
N ASP A 440 -16.71 17.11 1.46
CA ASP A 440 -16.33 15.79 0.98
C ASP A 440 -15.85 15.88 -0.47
N VAL A 441 -14.54 15.72 -0.68
CA VAL A 441 -13.93 15.83 -2.01
C VAL A 441 -14.16 14.60 -2.88
N SER A 442 -14.69 13.50 -2.32
CA SER A 442 -15.04 12.31 -3.10
C SER A 442 -16.25 12.56 -4.02
N ASP A 443 -17.13 13.50 -3.64
CA ASP A 443 -18.16 14.08 -4.51
C ASP A 443 -17.69 15.45 -5.03
N PHE A 444 -16.83 15.42 -6.04
CA PHE A 444 -16.21 16.62 -6.59
C PHE A 444 -17.17 17.63 -7.18
N GLU A 445 -18.24 17.14 -7.80
CA GLU A 445 -19.23 17.99 -8.45
C GLU A 445 -19.97 18.85 -7.43
N SER A 446 -20.28 18.27 -6.28
CA SER A 446 -20.79 18.99 -5.11
C SER A 446 -19.71 19.87 -4.50
N ALA A 447 -18.51 19.34 -4.28
CA ALA A 447 -17.41 20.03 -3.60
C ALA A 447 -16.96 21.31 -4.32
N ARG A 448 -16.86 21.28 -5.66
CA ARG A 448 -16.39 22.42 -6.47
C ARG A 448 -17.35 23.61 -6.48
N HIS A 449 -18.62 23.40 -6.12
CA HIS A 449 -19.64 24.44 -6.04
C HIS A 449 -20.12 24.70 -4.60
N HIS A 450 -19.34 24.30 -3.59
CA HIS A 450 -19.78 24.37 -2.22
C HIS A 450 -20.05 25.84 -1.80
N PRO A 451 -21.25 26.20 -1.29
CA PRO A 451 -21.65 27.59 -1.06
C PRO A 451 -20.68 28.41 -0.21
N VAL A 452 -20.11 27.78 0.83
CA VAL A 452 -19.18 28.43 1.76
C VAL A 452 -17.91 28.97 1.08
N LEU A 453 -17.55 28.45 -0.09
CA LEU A 453 -16.38 28.88 -0.85
C LEU A 453 -16.70 30.07 -1.77
N GLY A 454 -17.96 30.18 -2.21
CA GLY A 454 -18.47 31.28 -3.03
C GLY A 454 -18.77 32.54 -2.22
N ASP A 455 -19.24 32.37 -0.99
CA ASP A 455 -19.51 33.41 0.03
C ASP A 455 -18.23 33.91 0.71
#